data_AF-A0A512SX05-F1
#
_entry.id   AF-A0A512SX05-F1
#
_cell.length_a   1.000
_cell.length_b   1.000
_cell.length_c   1.000
_cell.angle_alpha   90.00
_cell.angle_beta   90.00
_cell.angle_gamma   90.00
#
_symmetry.space_group_name_H-M   'P 1'
#
loop_
_entity.id
_entity.type
_entity.pdbx_description
1 polymer ?
#
loop_
_entity_poly.entity_id
_entity_poly.type
_entity_poly.pdbx_seq_one_letter_code
_entity_poly.pdbx_strand_id
1 'polypeptide(L)' 'MADTGTPRDLEQRVHVDLPRITVDEMTTSQDVTPPPDPTGGHDVDTEFMIRHFG' A
#
# COMPACT_ATOMS: atom_id res chain seq x y z
N MET A 1 27.28 -19.56 -32.54
CA MET A 1 25.94 -20.03 -32.95
C MET A 1 25.03 -19.83 -31.76
N ALA A 2 24.05 -18.94 -31.85
CA ALA A 2 23.05 -18.79 -30.79
C ALA A 2 22.18 -20.06 -30.81
N ASP A 3 22.26 -20.84 -29.73
CA ASP A 3 21.39 -21.97 -29.48
C ASP A 3 19.95 -21.44 -29.38
N THR A 4 19.22 -21.55 -30.49
CA THR A 4 17.81 -21.14 -30.58
C THR A 4 16.99 -22.35 -30.18
N GLY A 5 17.03 -22.66 -28.87
CA GLY A 5 16.18 -23.66 -28.27
C GLY A 5 14.73 -23.46 -28.72
N THR A 6 14.03 -24.55 -29.00
CA THR A 6 12.62 -24.48 -29.44
C THR A 6 11.79 -23.67 -28.44
N PRO A 7 10.68 -23.00 -28.85
CA PRO A 7 9.88 -22.19 -27.93
C PRO A 7 9.50 -22.91 -26.62
N ARG A 8 9.25 -24.23 -26.70
CA ARG A 8 8.96 -25.10 -25.54
C ARG A 8 10.15 -25.29 -24.58
N ASP A 9 11.37 -25.24 -25.09
CA ASP A 9 12.61 -25.34 -24.31
C ASP A 9 12.87 -24.04 -23.54
N LEU A 10 12.54 -22.89 -24.14
CA LEU A 10 12.61 -21.59 -23.47
C LEU A 10 11.56 -21.44 -22.38
N GLU A 11 10.33 -21.93 -22.62
CA GLU A 11 9.25 -21.96 -21.63
C GLU A 11 9.67 -22.71 -20.35
N GLN A 12 10.31 -23.89 -20.48
CA GLN A 12 10.73 -24.71 -19.34
C GLN A 12 11.89 -24.12 -18.55
N ARG A 13 12.78 -23.35 -19.19
CA ARG A 13 13.96 -22.75 -18.55
C ARG A 13 13.65 -21.49 -17.74
N VAL A 14 12.46 -20.89 -17.93
CA VAL A 14 12.06 -19.62 -17.30
C VAL A 14 10.74 -19.73 -16.53
N HIS A 15 10.08 -20.89 -16.54
CA HIS A 15 8.84 -21.06 -15.79
C HIS A 15 9.12 -21.07 -14.28
N VAL A 16 8.84 -19.93 -13.64
CA VAL A 16 8.77 -19.82 -12.19
C VAL A 16 7.29 -19.67 -11.83
N ASP A 17 6.74 -20.71 -11.19
CA ASP A 17 5.41 -20.68 -10.60
C ASP A 17 5.44 -19.80 -9.35
N LEU A 18 5.39 -18.48 -9.56
CA LEU A 18 5.20 -17.53 -8.47
C LEU A 18 3.70 -17.35 -8.19
N PRO A 19 3.29 -17.33 -6.91
CA PRO A 19 1.93 -16.98 -6.56
C PRO A 19 1.62 -15.58 -7.10
N ARG A 20 0.61 -15.48 -7.96
CA ARG A 20 0.14 -14.20 -8.48
C ARG A 20 -0.69 -13.51 -7.41
N ILE A 21 -0.34 -12.27 -7.13
CA ILE A 21 -1.09 -11.41 -6.22
C ILE A 21 -2.23 -10.77 -7.01
N THR A 22 -3.46 -10.89 -6.52
CA THR A 22 -4.65 -10.24 -7.07
C THR A 22 -4.68 -8.76 -6.67
N VAL A 23 -5.50 -7.96 -7.35
CA VAL A 23 -5.66 -6.53 -7.00
C VAL A 23 -6.18 -6.37 -5.57
N ASP A 24 -7.07 -7.25 -5.11
CA ASP A 24 -7.61 -7.22 -3.76
C ASP A 24 -6.57 -7.56 -2.68
N GLU A 25 -5.49 -8.23 -3.06
CA GLU A 25 -4.35 -8.56 -2.18
C GLU A 25 -3.26 -7.48 -2.21
N MET A 26 -3.36 -6.48 -3.10
CA MET A 26 -2.41 -5.37 -3.15
C MET A 26 -2.70 -4.37 -2.01
N THR A 27 -1.82 -4.35 -1.01
CA THR A 27 -1.83 -3.31 0.03
C THR A 27 -0.73 -2.29 -0.24
N THR A 28 -1.06 -1.00 -0.13
CA THR A 28 -0.08 0.09 -0.15
C THR A 28 0.00 0.73 1.24
N SER A 29 1.20 0.84 1.80
CA SER A 29 1.44 1.71 2.96
C SER A 29 2.06 3.03 2.51
N GLN A 30 1.68 4.11 3.19
CA GLN A 30 2.37 5.40 3.05
C GLN A 30 2.96 5.73 4.41
N ASP A 31 4.29 5.85 4.46
CA ASP A 31 4.98 6.35 5.65
C ASP A 31 5.02 7.88 5.57
N VAL A 32 3.99 8.51 6.14
CA VAL A 32 3.85 9.97 6.16
C VAL A 32 3.75 10.42 7.60
N THR A 33 4.70 11.26 8.02
CA THR A 33 4.57 12.03 9.24
C THR A 33 3.52 13.12 9.03
N PRO A 34 2.43 13.16 9.81
CA PRO A 34 1.47 14.24 9.73
C PRO A 34 2.14 15.59 10.00
N PRO A 35 1.73 16.68 9.32
CA PRO A 35 2.23 18.00 9.65
C PRO A 35 1.93 18.36 11.11
N PRO A 36 2.79 19.16 11.78
CA PRO A 36 2.51 19.65 13.11
C PRO A 36 1.17 20.39 13.15
N ASP A 37 0.37 20.16 14.18
CA ASP A 37 -0.89 20.86 14.36
C ASP A 37 -0.64 22.37 14.56
N PRO A 38 -1.11 23.25 13.65
CA PRO A 38 -0.91 24.69 13.79
C PRO A 38 -1.67 25.29 14.99
N THR A 39 -2.65 24.58 15.54
CA THR A 39 -3.50 25.05 16.65
C THR A 39 -3.09 24.48 18.01
N GLY A 40 -2.07 23.62 18.06
CA GLY A 40 -1.51 23.11 19.31
C GLY A 40 -2.39 22.11 20.05
N GLY A 41 -3.27 21.40 19.33
CA GLY A 41 -4.29 20.53 19.90
C GLY A 41 -5.53 21.35 20.22
N HIS A 42 -6.52 21.31 19.33
CA HIS A 42 -7.87 21.70 19.70
C HIS A 42 -8.29 20.89 20.93
N ASP A 43 -8.66 21.57 22.01
CA ASP A 43 -9.25 20.93 23.20
C ASP A 43 -10.63 20.40 22.82
N VAL A 44 -10.63 19.17 22.29
CA VAL A 44 -11.82 18.46 21.81
C VAL A 44 -12.82 18.23 22.94
N ASP A 45 -12.36 18.14 24.19
CA ASP A 45 -13.23 17.94 25.35
C ASP A 45 -14.02 19.22 25.64
N THR A 46 -13.34 20.37 25.65
CA THR A 46 -14.00 21.67 25.80
C THR A 46 -14.95 21.99 24.64
N GLU A 47 -14.56 21.68 23.39
CA GLU A 47 -15.42 21.91 22.23
C GLU A 47 -16.67 21.02 22.23
N PHE A 48 -16.53 19.75 22.58
CA PHE A 48 -17.67 18.83 22.70
C PHE A 48 -18.68 19.33 23.74
N MET A 49 -18.19 19.80 24.89
CA MET A 49 -19.02 20.34 25.98
C MET A 49 -19.78 21.59 25.54
N ILE A 50 -19.11 22.55 24.88
CA ILE A 50 -19.74 23.77 24.35
C ILE A 50 -20.82 23.45 23.32
N ARG A 51 -20.57 22.48 22.42
CA ARG A 51 -21.53 22.15 21.35
C ARG A 51 -22.77 21.41 21.83
N HIS A 52 -22.65 20.57 22.85
CA HIS A 52 -23.77 19.72 23.31
C HIS A 52 -24.52 20.29 24.51
N PHE A 53 -23.91 21.19 25.28
CA PHE A 53 -24.48 21.73 26.51
C PHE A 53 -24.52 23.27 26.55
N GLY A 54 -24.07 23.95 25.49
CA GLY A 54 -24.16 25.40 25.29
C GLY A 54 -25.48 25.86 24.69
#